data_AF-A0A7S9LBU2-F1
#
_entry.id   AF-A0A7S9LBU2-F1
#
_cell.length_a   1.000
_cell.length_b   1.000
_cell.length_c   1.000
_cell.angle_alpha   90.00
_cell.angle_beta   90.00
_cell.angle_gamma   90.00
#
_symmetry.space_group_name_H-M   'P 1'
#
loop_
_entity.id
_entity.type
_entity.pdbx_description
1 polymer ?
#
loop_
_entity_poly.entity_id
_entity_poly.type
_entity_poly.pdbx_seq_one_letter_code
_entity_poly.pdbx_strand_id
1 'polypeptide(L)'
;MSALNHFIKQIYEQAKSGKWDNVISEWMEEPMLARLCSRYRTPSSGWTFLHQAAYFGHEPACRELIRLGGSAATLTANGKSAVEVAREHGYTELAALLEHSVLEDRSLWSPPTNLDLLPSSNLFQEASERRANSLMLVAYAGGVVQIPSEARYYADPFERPLIGWHGTFDPPCGMDGESMLRA
;
A
#
# COMPACT_ATOMS: atom_id res chain seq x y z
N MET A 1 18.68 21.08 -2.60
CA MET A 1 17.59 20.08 -2.45
C MET A 1 16.72 20.20 -3.70
N SER A 2 16.38 19.10 -4.37
CA SER A 2 15.54 19.14 -5.59
C SER A 2 14.14 19.70 -5.26
N ALA A 3 13.48 20.34 -6.23
CA ALA A 3 12.12 20.85 -6.06
C ALA A 3 11.15 19.77 -5.57
N LEU A 4 11.28 18.53 -6.09
CA LEU A 4 10.50 17.38 -5.66
C LEU A 4 10.65 17.08 -4.16
N ASN A 5 11.87 17.11 -3.63
CA ASN A 5 12.09 16.90 -2.20
C ASN A 5 11.52 18.03 -1.34
N HIS A 6 11.39 19.24 -1.89
CA HIS A 6 10.71 20.33 -1.21
C HIS A 6 9.21 20.07 -1.14
N PHE A 7 8.57 19.67 -2.25
CA PHE A 7 7.15 19.33 -2.30
C PHE A 7 6.79 18.18 -1.35
N ILE A 8 7.52 17.07 -1.37
CA ILE A 8 7.27 15.94 -0.45
C ILE A 8 7.34 16.39 1.02
N LYS A 9 8.29 17.27 1.36
CA LYS A 9 8.39 17.83 2.71
C LYS A 9 7.20 18.73 3.06
N GLN A 10 6.70 19.54 2.12
CA GLN A 10 5.51 20.35 2.35
C GLN A 10 4.28 19.46 2.63
N ILE A 11 4.05 18.44 1.81
CA ILE A 11 2.98 17.45 2.02
C ILE A 11 3.16 16.76 3.38
N TYR A 12 4.39 16.40 3.74
CA TYR A 12 4.70 15.78 5.01
C TYR A 12 4.35 16.66 6.21
N GLU A 13 4.61 17.97 6.14
CA GLU A 13 4.22 18.91 7.20
C GLU A 13 2.69 19.14 7.24
N GLN A 14 1.99 19.07 6.11
CA GLN A 14 0.52 19.10 6.07
C GLN A 14 -0.08 17.88 6.79
N ALA A 15 0.40 16.69 6.44
CA ALA A 15 -0.01 15.42 7.05
C ALA A 15 0.33 15.39 8.56
N LYS A 16 1.50 15.88 8.95
CA LYS A 16 1.90 16.05 10.37
C LYS A 16 0.97 16.99 11.14
N SER A 17 0.40 17.97 10.47
CA SER A 17 -0.57 18.92 11.04
C SER A 17 -2.01 18.43 10.96
N GLY A 18 -2.25 17.19 10.51
CA GLY A 18 -3.58 16.59 10.41
C GLY A 18 -4.41 17.02 9.21
N LYS A 19 -3.83 17.75 8.24
CA LYS A 19 -4.55 18.28 7.07
C LYS A 19 -4.72 17.21 5.97
N TRP A 20 -5.29 16.07 6.32
CA TRP A 20 -5.36 14.91 5.42
C TRP A 20 -6.25 15.10 4.20
N ASP A 21 -7.31 15.89 4.29
CA ASP A 21 -8.16 16.20 3.13
C ASP A 21 -7.37 16.92 2.02
N ASN A 22 -6.49 17.87 2.41
CA ASN A 22 -5.59 18.55 1.48
C ASN A 22 -4.58 17.58 0.88
N VAL A 23 -3.97 16.74 1.71
CA VAL A 23 -2.98 15.74 1.27
C VAL A 23 -3.59 14.78 0.24
N ILE A 24 -4.79 14.29 0.52
CA ILE A 24 -5.53 13.40 -0.40
C ILE A 24 -5.91 14.14 -1.68
N SER A 25 -6.34 15.40 -1.59
CA SER A 25 -6.64 16.22 -2.78
C SER A 25 -5.42 16.39 -3.68
N GLU A 26 -4.25 16.72 -3.11
CA GLU A 26 -3.00 16.83 -3.86
C GLU A 26 -2.55 15.48 -4.46
N TRP A 27 -2.77 14.37 -3.76
CA TRP A 27 -2.51 13.03 -4.28
C TRP A 27 -3.43 12.63 -5.43
N MET A 28 -4.69 13.08 -5.42
CA MET A 28 -5.63 12.85 -6.52
C MET A 28 -5.27 13.67 -7.76
N GLU A 29 -4.82 14.93 -7.58
CA GLU A 29 -4.36 15.78 -8.68
C GLU A 29 -3.06 15.25 -9.29
N GLU A 30 -2.12 14.80 -8.46
CA GLU A 30 -0.81 14.33 -8.89
C GLU A 30 -0.49 12.93 -8.28
N PRO A 31 -0.97 11.83 -8.90
CA PRO A 31 -0.82 10.47 -8.36
C PRO A 31 0.62 10.01 -8.12
N MET A 32 1.59 10.60 -8.83
CA MET A 32 3.00 10.31 -8.61
C MET A 32 3.48 10.78 -7.22
N LEU A 33 2.93 11.88 -6.70
CA LEU A 33 3.24 12.36 -5.35
C LEU A 33 2.77 11.36 -4.30
N ALA A 34 1.59 10.75 -4.48
CA ALA A 34 1.09 9.70 -3.61
C ALA A 34 2.04 8.49 -3.56
N ARG A 35 2.54 8.05 -4.73
CA ARG A 35 3.51 6.95 -4.84
C ARG A 35 4.82 7.26 -4.13
N LEU A 36 5.34 8.48 -4.29
CA LEU A 36 6.53 8.96 -3.59
C LEU A 36 6.32 9.03 -2.07
N CYS A 37 5.18 9.58 -1.64
CA CYS A 37 4.83 9.72 -0.22
C CYS A 37 4.64 8.37 0.46
N SER A 38 4.08 7.37 -0.24
CA SER A 38 3.83 6.02 0.29
C SER A 38 5.08 5.34 0.89
N ARG A 39 6.25 5.62 0.31
CA ARG A 39 7.54 5.06 0.74
C ARG A 39 8.47 6.10 1.39
N TYR A 40 7.97 7.32 1.60
CA TYR A 40 8.77 8.38 2.23
C TYR A 40 8.97 8.08 3.72
N ARG A 41 10.21 8.30 4.18
CA ARG A 41 10.61 8.18 5.58
C ARG A 41 11.49 9.35 5.96
N THR A 42 11.22 9.96 7.11
CA THR A 42 12.08 11.02 7.64
C THR A 42 13.43 10.45 8.09
N PRO A 43 14.55 11.13 7.78
CA PRO A 43 15.87 10.66 8.24
C PRO A 43 16.07 10.68 9.76
N SER A 44 15.37 11.57 10.47
CA SER A 44 15.60 11.81 11.90
C SER A 44 14.81 10.86 12.81
N SER A 45 13.49 10.73 12.60
CA SER A 45 12.63 9.89 13.47
C SER A 45 12.24 8.57 12.83
N GLY A 46 12.49 8.39 11.53
CA GLY A 46 12.03 7.22 10.79
C GLY A 46 10.52 7.19 10.56
N TRP A 47 9.79 8.25 10.87
CA TRP A 47 8.34 8.36 10.60
C TRP A 47 8.06 8.42 9.09
N THR A 48 6.97 7.76 8.70
CA THR A 48 6.42 7.76 7.35
C THR A 48 5.06 8.47 7.34
N PHE A 49 4.50 8.73 6.16
CA PHE A 49 3.11 9.21 6.04
C PHE A 49 2.12 8.23 6.69
N LEU A 50 2.38 6.92 6.63
CA LEU A 50 1.48 5.92 7.20
C LEU A 50 1.45 5.98 8.73
N HIS A 51 2.57 6.30 9.39
CA HIS A 51 2.58 6.58 10.83
C HIS A 51 1.74 7.80 11.18
N GLN A 52 1.82 8.87 10.38
CA GLN A 52 1.01 10.07 10.60
C GLN A 52 -0.48 9.77 10.38
N ALA A 53 -0.83 9.05 9.32
CA ALA A 53 -2.23 8.70 9.04
C ALA A 53 -2.81 7.85 10.18
N ALA A 54 -2.05 6.87 10.67
CA ALA A 54 -2.40 6.07 11.84
C ALA A 54 -2.55 6.90 13.11
N TYR A 55 -1.66 7.87 13.36
CA TYR A 55 -1.72 8.79 14.50
C TYR A 55 -3.02 9.62 14.50
N PHE A 56 -3.49 10.03 13.32
CA PHE A 56 -4.75 10.79 13.16
C PHE A 56 -5.99 9.91 12.97
N GLY A 57 -5.85 8.58 12.94
CA GLY A 57 -6.97 7.67 12.68
C GLY A 57 -7.53 7.77 11.26
N HIS A 58 -6.74 8.32 10.32
CA HIS A 58 -7.21 8.65 8.98
C HIS A 58 -7.15 7.43 8.04
N GLU A 59 -8.12 6.53 8.20
CA GLU A 59 -8.22 5.27 7.46
C GLU A 59 -8.10 5.41 5.93
N PRO A 60 -8.75 6.38 5.25
CA PRO A 60 -8.63 6.52 3.80
C PRO A 60 -7.18 6.73 3.33
N ALA A 61 -6.40 7.52 4.09
CA ALA A 61 -4.99 7.74 3.78
C ALA A 61 -4.15 6.49 4.06
N CYS A 62 -4.45 5.78 5.15
CA CYS A 62 -3.81 4.50 5.43
C CYS A 62 -4.00 3.50 4.29
N ARG A 63 -5.22 3.36 3.78
CA ARG A 63 -5.54 2.47 2.66
C ARG A 63 -4.79 2.86 1.41
N GLU A 64 -4.81 4.14 1.04
CA GLU A 64 -4.13 4.63 -0.17
C GLU A 64 -2.61 4.44 -0.09
N LEU A 65 -2.01 4.73 1.07
CA LEU A 65 -0.58 4.52 1.28
C LEU A 65 -0.21 3.04 1.14
N ILE A 66 -0.97 2.11 1.71
CA ILE A 66 -0.75 0.66 1.57
C ILE A 66 -0.92 0.20 0.13
N ARG A 67 -2.00 0.65 -0.54
CA ARG A 67 -2.27 0.36 -1.96
C ARG A 67 -1.08 0.70 -2.85
N LEU A 68 -0.39 1.80 -2.54
CA LEU A 68 0.73 2.30 -3.30
C LEU A 68 2.10 1.75 -2.86
N GLY A 69 2.15 0.90 -1.83
CA GLY A 69 3.36 0.19 -1.39
C GLY A 69 3.98 0.70 -0.09
N GLY A 70 3.28 1.53 0.67
CA GLY A 70 3.61 1.85 2.05
C GLY A 70 3.53 0.61 2.93
N SER A 71 4.51 0.43 3.81
CA SER A 71 4.58 -0.74 4.69
C SER A 71 4.16 -0.38 6.12
N ALA A 72 3.08 -1.00 6.60
CA ALA A 72 2.60 -0.87 7.97
C ALA A 72 3.60 -1.44 9.00
N ALA A 73 4.51 -2.31 8.58
CA ALA A 73 5.56 -2.91 9.42
C ALA A 73 6.83 -2.07 9.52
N THR A 74 6.93 -0.94 8.79
CA THR A 74 8.10 -0.05 8.89
C THR A 74 8.22 0.49 10.30
N LEU A 75 9.40 0.34 10.93
CA LEU A 75 9.65 0.83 12.28
C LEU A 75 10.22 2.25 12.29
N THR A 76 9.73 3.08 13.21
CA THR A 76 10.36 4.35 13.59
C THR A 76 11.66 4.14 14.38
N ALA A 77 12.41 5.21 14.64
CA ALA A 77 13.60 5.16 15.49
C ALA A 77 13.31 4.69 16.93
N ASN A 78 12.07 4.84 17.38
CA ASN A 78 11.61 4.37 18.69
C ASN A 78 11.01 2.96 18.64
N GLY A 79 11.16 2.25 17.52
CA GLY A 79 10.69 0.86 17.36
C GLY A 79 9.19 0.71 17.13
N LYS A 80 8.45 1.79 16.87
CA LYS A 80 7.00 1.74 16.62
C LYS A 80 6.68 1.62 15.14
N SER A 81 5.77 0.73 14.79
CA SER A 81 5.10 0.56 13.50
C SER A 81 3.85 1.44 13.39
N ALA A 82 3.27 1.54 12.19
CA ALA A 82 2.01 2.27 12.01
C ALA A 82 0.84 1.56 12.73
N VAL A 83 0.87 0.23 12.80
CA VAL A 83 -0.07 -0.58 13.58
C VAL A 83 -0.03 -0.17 15.06
N GLU A 84 1.16 -0.13 15.66
CA GLU A 84 1.31 0.24 17.08
C GLU A 84 0.89 1.69 17.34
N VAL A 85 1.21 2.61 16.43
CA VAL A 85 0.75 4.01 16.55
C VAL A 85 -0.77 4.09 16.56
N ALA A 86 -1.48 3.36 15.68
CA ALA A 86 -2.94 3.33 15.68
C ALA A 86 -3.51 2.78 17.01
N ARG A 87 -2.93 1.68 17.52
CA ARG A 87 -3.35 1.08 18.81
C ARG A 87 -3.16 2.04 19.99
N GLU A 88 -2.02 2.72 20.06
CA GLU A 88 -1.72 3.67 21.13
C GLU A 88 -2.69 4.86 21.19
N HIS A 89 -3.28 5.22 20.04
CA HIS A 89 -4.26 6.30 19.93
C HIS A 89 -5.71 5.81 20.04
N GLY A 90 -5.93 4.52 20.34
CA GLY A 90 -7.25 3.94 20.54
C GLY A 90 -8.00 3.59 19.24
N TYR A 91 -7.35 3.62 18.08
CA TYR A 91 -7.96 3.25 16.81
C TYR A 91 -7.87 1.73 16.56
N THR A 92 -8.56 0.95 17.37
CA THR A 92 -8.49 -0.53 17.35
C THR A 92 -8.85 -1.14 16.00
N GLU A 93 -9.93 -0.67 15.37
CA GLU A 93 -10.35 -1.16 14.04
C GLU A 93 -9.33 -0.82 12.96
N LEU A 94 -8.76 0.38 13.00
CA LEU A 94 -7.70 0.78 12.07
C LEU A 94 -6.44 -0.06 12.28
N ALA A 95 -6.07 -0.35 13.53
CA ALA A 95 -4.93 -1.21 13.82
C ALA A 95 -5.14 -2.62 13.24
N ALA A 96 -6.32 -3.22 13.49
CA ALA A 96 -6.68 -4.53 12.94
C ALA A 96 -6.65 -4.55 11.41
N LEU A 97 -7.18 -3.50 10.76
CA LEU A 97 -7.06 -3.33 9.32
C LEU A 97 -5.58 -3.31 8.89
N LEU A 98 -4.76 -2.45 9.48
CA LEU A 98 -3.34 -2.33 9.12
C LEU A 98 -2.57 -3.64 9.30
N GLU A 99 -2.91 -4.46 10.29
CA GLU A 99 -2.31 -5.78 10.51
C GLU A 99 -2.50 -6.72 9.31
N HIS A 100 -3.68 -6.70 8.68
CA HIS A 100 -3.94 -7.52 7.48
C HIS A 100 -3.01 -7.13 6.32
N SER A 101 -2.50 -5.89 6.28
CA SER A 101 -1.62 -5.44 5.21
C SER A 101 -0.16 -5.92 5.35
N VAL A 102 0.22 -6.39 6.53
CA VAL A 102 1.61 -6.75 6.86
C VAL A 102 1.96 -8.07 6.20
N LEU A 103 3.06 -8.06 5.44
CA LEU A 103 3.63 -9.23 4.80
C LEU A 103 4.84 -9.73 5.60
N GLU A 104 5.05 -11.04 5.56
CA GLU A 104 6.26 -11.67 6.11
C GLU A 104 7.53 -11.19 5.39
N ASP A 105 8.65 -11.18 6.11
CA ASP A 105 9.94 -10.81 5.53
C ASP A 105 10.29 -11.73 4.35
N ARG A 106 10.72 -11.14 3.23
CA ARG A 106 11.04 -11.83 1.95
C ARG A 106 9.87 -12.55 1.28
N SER A 107 8.64 -12.12 1.55
CA SER A 107 7.44 -12.58 0.84
C SER A 107 7.52 -12.32 -0.67
N LEU A 108 6.95 -13.21 -1.49
CA LEU A 108 6.82 -13.03 -2.96
C LEU A 108 6.00 -11.78 -3.33
N TRP A 109 5.18 -11.31 -2.41
CA TRP A 109 4.30 -10.13 -2.53
C TRP A 109 4.91 -8.87 -1.91
N SER A 110 6.18 -8.92 -1.50
CA SER A 110 6.87 -7.76 -0.90
C SER A 110 6.70 -6.51 -1.78
N PRO A 111 6.40 -5.33 -1.20
CA PRO A 111 6.17 -4.12 -1.98
C PRO A 111 7.39 -3.79 -2.87
N PRO A 112 7.19 -3.38 -4.13
CA PRO A 112 8.31 -3.10 -5.02
C PRO A 112 9.05 -1.83 -4.62
N THR A 113 10.37 -1.84 -4.82
CA THR A 113 11.21 -0.63 -4.74
C THR A 113 10.96 0.30 -5.93
N ASN A 114 10.62 -0.24 -7.09
CA ASN A 114 10.25 0.55 -8.27
C ASN A 114 8.87 1.18 -8.07
N LEU A 115 8.80 2.51 -8.09
CA LEU A 115 7.57 3.27 -7.90
C LEU A 115 6.56 3.06 -9.02
N ASP A 116 7.00 2.72 -10.23
CA ASP A 116 6.12 2.50 -11.39
C ASP A 116 5.32 1.19 -11.29
N LEU A 117 5.74 0.28 -10.41
CA LEU A 117 5.06 -0.98 -10.16
C LEU A 117 4.09 -0.88 -8.99
N LEU A 118 2.92 -1.49 -9.14
CA LEU A 118 1.95 -1.67 -8.07
C LEU A 118 2.36 -2.86 -7.20
N PRO A 119 2.15 -2.81 -5.87
CA PRO A 119 2.29 -3.97 -5.00
C PRO A 119 1.25 -5.04 -5.35
N SER A 120 1.62 -6.31 -5.21
CA SER A 120 0.68 -7.42 -5.21
C SER A 120 0.27 -7.81 -3.78
N SER A 121 -0.74 -8.66 -3.65
CA SER A 121 -1.23 -9.17 -2.36
C SER A 121 -1.50 -10.68 -2.41
N ASN A 122 -1.44 -11.31 -1.23
CA ASN A 122 -1.77 -12.71 -0.98
C ASN A 122 -3.02 -12.88 -0.10
N LEU A 123 -3.81 -11.83 0.11
CA LEU A 123 -5.05 -11.86 0.89
C LEU A 123 -6.20 -12.49 0.09
N PHE A 124 -6.00 -13.71 -0.42
CA PHE A 124 -6.94 -14.39 -1.32
C PHE A 124 -8.32 -14.64 -0.69
N GLN A 125 -8.39 -14.71 0.65
CA GLN A 125 -9.63 -14.93 1.39
C GLN A 125 -10.51 -13.68 1.48
N GLU A 126 -9.96 -12.50 1.17
CA GLU A 126 -10.64 -11.21 1.18
C GLU A 126 -10.79 -10.65 -0.25
N ALA A 127 -10.71 -11.53 -1.24
CA ALA A 127 -10.74 -11.19 -2.64
C ALA A 127 -12.07 -10.55 -3.05
N SER A 128 -11.97 -9.42 -3.74
CA SER A 128 -13.09 -8.80 -4.44
C SER A 128 -12.80 -8.67 -5.93
N GLU A 129 -13.75 -9.04 -6.77
CA GLU A 129 -13.63 -8.89 -8.22
C GLU A 129 -13.51 -7.42 -8.60
N ARG A 130 -12.61 -7.12 -9.54
CA ARG A 130 -12.37 -5.80 -10.12
C ARG A 130 -12.16 -5.94 -11.63
N ARG A 131 -12.24 -4.79 -12.31
CA ARG A 131 -11.90 -4.67 -13.73
C ARG A 131 -10.90 -3.54 -13.91
N ALA A 132 -9.78 -3.85 -14.55
CA ALA A 132 -8.71 -2.89 -14.77
C ALA A 132 -9.19 -1.80 -15.73
N ASN A 133 -9.02 -0.53 -15.36
CA ASN A 133 -9.37 0.61 -16.22
C ASN A 133 -8.24 1.03 -17.19
N SER A 134 -7.06 0.45 -17.00
CA SER A 134 -5.83 0.74 -17.73
C SER A 134 -4.84 -0.42 -17.53
N LEU A 135 -3.74 -0.42 -18.27
CA LEU A 135 -2.67 -1.40 -18.06
C LEU A 135 -2.07 -1.22 -16.66
N MET A 136 -2.11 -2.27 -15.84
CA MET A 136 -1.49 -2.31 -14.53
C MET A 136 -0.21 -3.14 -14.58
N LEU A 137 0.89 -2.57 -14.09
CA LEU A 137 2.15 -3.27 -13.91
C LEU A 137 2.29 -3.64 -12.43
N VAL A 138 2.17 -4.92 -12.10
CA VAL A 138 2.12 -5.42 -10.72
C VAL A 138 3.40 -6.19 -10.42
N ALA A 139 4.08 -5.86 -9.34
CA ALA A 139 5.28 -6.58 -8.91
C ALA A 139 4.91 -7.92 -8.27
N TYR A 140 5.62 -8.98 -8.66
CA TYR A 140 5.46 -10.31 -8.06
C TYR A 140 6.76 -11.12 -8.20
N ALA A 141 7.26 -11.68 -7.10
CA ALA A 141 8.43 -12.56 -7.08
C ALA A 141 9.68 -12.00 -7.80
N GLY A 142 9.89 -10.68 -7.74
CA GLY A 142 10.98 -9.98 -8.44
C GLY A 142 10.74 -9.70 -9.93
N GLY A 143 9.63 -10.18 -10.49
CA GLY A 143 9.17 -9.91 -11.84
C GLY A 143 8.00 -8.92 -11.90
N VAL A 144 7.39 -8.80 -13.08
CA VAL A 144 6.25 -7.93 -13.36
C VAL A 144 5.15 -8.73 -14.02
N VAL A 145 3.96 -8.69 -13.43
CA VAL A 145 2.71 -9.17 -14.03
C VAL A 145 2.01 -7.99 -14.70
N GLN A 146 1.58 -8.19 -15.93
CA GLN A 146 0.81 -7.19 -16.67
C GLN A 146 -0.67 -7.59 -16.62
N ILE A 147 -1.51 -6.73 -16.05
CA ILE A 147 -2.96 -6.86 -16.10
C ILE A 147 -3.46 -5.87 -17.16
N PRO A 148 -3.90 -6.34 -18.34
CA PRO A 148 -4.35 -5.46 -19.41
C PRO A 148 -5.58 -4.64 -19.02
N SER A 149 -5.78 -3.50 -19.70
CA SER A 149 -7.04 -2.77 -19.61
C SER A 149 -8.23 -3.68 -19.89
N GLU A 150 -9.33 -3.47 -19.18
CA GLU A 150 -10.55 -4.28 -19.22
C GLU A 150 -10.40 -5.74 -18.74
N ALA A 151 -9.21 -6.18 -18.35
CA ALA A 151 -9.04 -7.49 -17.76
C ALA A 151 -9.73 -7.54 -16.39
N ARG A 152 -10.39 -8.66 -16.11
CA ARG A 152 -10.84 -8.97 -14.76
C ARG A 152 -9.61 -9.34 -13.93
N TYR A 153 -9.62 -8.93 -12.68
CA TYR A 153 -8.65 -9.36 -11.66
C TYR A 153 -9.34 -9.33 -10.29
N TYR A 154 -8.65 -9.80 -9.27
CA TYR A 154 -9.13 -9.75 -7.90
C TYR A 154 -8.22 -8.87 -7.06
N ALA A 155 -8.79 -8.11 -6.14
CA ALA A 155 -8.05 -7.23 -5.25
C ALA A 155 -8.36 -7.53 -3.78
N ASP A 156 -7.41 -7.21 -2.92
CA ASP A 156 -7.63 -7.22 -1.47
C ASP A 156 -8.38 -5.94 -0.99
N PRO A 157 -8.71 -5.81 0.31
CA PRO A 157 -9.38 -4.63 0.84
C PRO A 157 -8.60 -3.30 0.70
N PHE A 158 -7.33 -3.35 0.32
CA PHE A 158 -6.49 -2.19 0.03
C PHE A 158 -6.40 -1.90 -1.46
N GLU A 159 -7.18 -2.59 -2.31
CA GLU A 159 -7.13 -2.49 -3.76
C GLU A 159 -5.78 -2.94 -4.38
N ARG A 160 -5.01 -3.78 -3.66
CA ARG A 160 -3.80 -4.40 -4.22
C ARG A 160 -4.20 -5.63 -5.03
N PRO A 161 -3.73 -5.80 -6.28
CA PRO A 161 -4.02 -6.99 -7.08
C PRO A 161 -3.52 -8.27 -6.42
N LEU A 162 -4.39 -9.28 -6.37
CA LEU A 162 -4.08 -10.63 -5.91
C LEU A 162 -3.37 -11.39 -7.03
N ILE A 163 -2.12 -11.75 -6.78
CA ILE A 163 -1.29 -12.45 -7.75
C ILE A 163 -0.98 -13.84 -7.20
N GLY A 164 -1.38 -14.87 -7.93
CA GLY A 164 -1.07 -16.26 -7.65
C GLY A 164 0.28 -16.66 -8.22
N TRP A 165 0.59 -17.95 -8.09
CA TRP A 165 1.80 -18.54 -8.63
C TRP A 165 1.90 -18.36 -10.13
N HIS A 166 3.13 -18.25 -10.61
CA HIS A 166 3.46 -17.95 -12.01
C HIS A 166 2.86 -16.64 -12.55
N GLY A 167 2.40 -15.73 -11.67
CA GLY A 167 1.83 -14.45 -12.08
C GLY A 167 0.36 -14.54 -12.53
N THR A 168 -0.34 -15.62 -12.16
CA THR A 168 -1.79 -15.76 -12.42
C THR A 168 -2.59 -14.73 -11.64
N PHE A 169 -3.65 -14.19 -12.23
CA PHE A 169 -4.47 -13.14 -11.60
C PHE A 169 -5.98 -13.25 -11.89
N ASP A 170 -6.39 -14.10 -12.85
CA ASP A 170 -7.79 -14.35 -13.16
C ASP A 170 -8.07 -15.83 -13.50
N PRO A 171 -8.38 -16.65 -12.49
CA PRO A 171 -8.17 -16.37 -11.08
C PRO A 171 -6.68 -16.44 -10.71
N PRO A 172 -6.26 -15.89 -9.55
CA PRO A 172 -4.97 -16.23 -8.96
C PRO A 172 -4.97 -17.71 -8.55
N CYS A 173 -3.96 -18.46 -8.99
CA CYS A 173 -3.84 -19.90 -8.80
C CYS A 173 -2.64 -20.30 -7.91
N GLY A 174 -2.76 -21.45 -7.26
CA GLY A 174 -1.68 -22.13 -6.54
C GLY A 174 -0.65 -22.76 -7.48
N MET A 175 0.39 -23.36 -6.91
CA MET A 175 1.36 -24.18 -7.66
C MET A 175 0.72 -25.43 -8.28
N ASP A 176 -0.37 -25.90 -7.70
CA ASP A 176 -1.21 -27.00 -8.18
C ASP A 176 -2.12 -26.58 -9.35
N GLY A 177 -2.18 -25.28 -9.68
CA GLY A 177 -3.05 -24.74 -10.72
C GLY A 177 -4.48 -24.46 -10.26
N GLU A 178 -4.83 -24.81 -9.02
CA GLU A 178 -6.16 -24.59 -8.47
C GLU A 178 -6.33 -23.12 -8.04
N SER A 179 -7.57 -22.63 -8.10
CA SER A 179 -7.85 -21.26 -7.67
C SER A 179 -7.56 -21.08 -6.19
N MET A 180 -6.88 -19.98 -5.83
CA MET A 180 -6.68 -19.58 -4.44
C MET A 180 -7.88 -18.82 -3.86
N LEU A 181 -8.88 -18.52 -4.68
CA LEU A 181 -10.12 -17.88 -4.25
C LEU A 181 -11.03 -18.93 -3.62
N ARG A 182 -11.82 -18.52 -2.61
CA ARG A 182 -12.90 -19.39 -2.11
C ARG A 182 -13.98 -19.54 -3.18
N ALA A 183 -14.49 -20.77 -3.30
CA ALA A 183 -15.73 -21.06 -4.01
C ALA A 183 -16.96 -20.54 -3.25
#